data_AF-A0A383EE24-F1
#
_entry.id   AF-A0A383EE24-F1
#
_cell.length_a   1.000
_cell.length_b   1.000
_cell.length_c   1.000
_cell.angle_alpha   90.00
_cell.angle_beta   90.00
_cell.angle_gamma   90.00
#
_symmetry.space_group_name_H-M   'P 1'
#
loop_
_entity.id
_entity.type
_entity.pdbx_description
1 polymer ?
#
loop_
_entity_poly.entity_id
_entity_poly.type
_entity_poly.pdbx_seq_one_letter_code
_entity_poly.pdbx_strand_id
1 'polypeptide(L)'
;MTFLKSNLEKQILQIPEKVQWCKRCVISNQRPRIVFDEEGICSACRVKEYKDRIDWNKREWELNQLLDQHRRTDGSWDVIVPSSGGKDSGFVAHKLKYEYGMNPLLVT
;
A
#
# COMPACT_ATOMS: atom_id res chain seq x y z
N MET A 1 -17.34 15.15 26.89
CA MET A 1 -17.96 14.76 25.60
C MET A 1 -17.58 13.32 25.31
N THR A 2 -18.55 12.41 25.36
CA THR A 2 -18.33 11.01 25.00
C THR A 2 -18.58 10.89 23.50
N PHE A 3 -17.54 10.67 22.71
CA PHE A 3 -17.69 10.39 21.29
C PHE A 3 -18.37 9.03 21.14
N LEU A 4 -19.52 8.98 20.46
CA LEU A 4 -20.16 7.72 20.10
C LEU A 4 -19.29 7.02 19.05
N LYS A 5 -18.86 5.79 19.34
CA LYS A 5 -18.16 4.96 18.35
C LYS A 5 -19.13 4.64 17.21
N SER A 6 -18.83 5.13 16.01
CA SER A 6 -19.55 4.78 14.78
C SER A 6 -19.42 3.28 14.50
N ASN A 7 -20.53 2.63 14.08
CA ASN A 7 -20.54 1.23 13.68
C ASN A 7 -20.16 1.02 12.20
N LEU A 8 -19.82 2.09 11.47
CA LEU A 8 -19.35 2.02 10.09
C LEU A 8 -18.06 1.18 9.99
N GLU A 9 -17.15 1.34 10.94
CA GLU A 9 -15.93 0.53 11.05
C GLU A 9 -16.10 -0.56 12.13
N LYS A 10 -16.66 -1.71 11.73
CA LYS A 10 -16.89 -2.86 12.63
C LYS A 10 -15.66 -3.32 13.42
N GLN A 11 -14.46 -3.05 12.91
CA GLN A 11 -13.20 -3.38 13.58
C GLN A 11 -12.98 -2.59 14.88
N ILE A 12 -13.56 -1.39 15.00
CA ILE A 12 -13.48 -0.58 16.23
C ILE A 12 -14.13 -1.30 17.42
N LEU A 13 -15.13 -2.17 17.15
CA LEU A 13 -15.82 -2.97 18.16
C LEU A 13 -14.94 -4.08 18.74
N GLN A 14 -13.87 -4.47 18.05
CA GLN A 14 -13.00 -5.59 18.42
C GLN A 14 -11.64 -5.12 18.97
N ILE A 15 -11.47 -3.81 19.20
CA ILE A 15 -10.21 -3.28 19.72
C ILE A 15 -10.06 -3.67 21.20
N PRO A 16 -8.91 -4.24 21.62
CA PRO A 16 -8.67 -4.60 23.02
C PRO A 16 -8.76 -3.39 23.96
N GLU A 17 -9.33 -3.54 25.15
CA GLU A 17 -9.40 -2.44 26.13
C GLU A 17 -8.01 -2.06 26.67
N LYS A 18 -7.13 -3.05 26.87
CA LYS A 18 -5.78 -2.81 27.34
C LYS A 18 -4.91 -2.26 26.22
N VAL A 19 -4.53 -0.99 26.36
CA VAL A 19 -3.61 -0.34 25.43
C VAL A 19 -2.20 -0.89 25.60
N GLN A 20 -1.61 -1.31 24.48
CA GLN A 20 -0.21 -1.72 24.40
C GLN A 20 0.49 -0.90 23.32
N TRP A 21 1.78 -0.67 23.48
CA TRP A 21 2.60 0.13 22.58
C TRP A 21 3.69 -0.73 21.96
N CYS A 22 3.90 -0.57 20.64
CA CYS A 22 4.95 -1.29 19.95
C CYS A 22 6.30 -0.88 20.53
N LYS A 23 7.11 -1.86 20.95
CA LYS A 23 8.42 -1.59 21.56
C LYS A 23 9.41 -0.88 20.62
N ARG A 24 9.15 -0.86 19.31
CA ARG A 24 10.01 -0.22 18.29
C ARG A 24 9.52 1.14 17.82
N CYS A 25 8.25 1.25 17.42
CA CYS A 25 7.73 2.46 16.77
C CYS A 25 6.68 3.21 17.58
N VAL A 26 6.42 2.79 18.82
CA VAL A 26 5.46 3.40 19.75
C VAL A 26 4.03 3.55 19.21
N ILE A 27 3.65 2.80 18.17
CA ILE A 27 2.26 2.74 17.72
C ILE A 27 1.43 1.90 18.70
N SER A 28 0.17 2.27 18.94
CA SER A 28 -0.71 1.51 19.84
C SER A 28 -1.38 0.34 19.13
N ASN A 29 -1.73 -0.69 19.91
CA ASN A 29 -2.63 -1.77 19.48
C ASN A 29 -4.07 -1.30 19.22
N GLN A 30 -4.38 -0.02 19.47
CA GLN A 30 -5.69 0.58 19.19
C GLN A 30 -5.86 0.98 17.72
N ARG A 31 -4.79 0.99 16.92
CA ARG A 31 -4.89 1.27 15.48
C ARG A 31 -5.62 0.12 14.78
N PRO A 32 -6.73 0.35 14.05
CA PRO A 32 -7.41 -0.70 13.31
C PRO A 32 -6.46 -1.48 12.39
N ARG A 33 -6.59 -2.81 12.37
CA ARG A 33 -5.78 -3.76 11.57
C ARG A 33 -4.30 -3.87 11.96
N ILE A 34 -3.87 -3.27 13.07
CA ILE A 34 -2.54 -3.55 13.61
C ILE A 34 -2.60 -4.85 14.42
N VAL A 35 -1.60 -5.72 14.25
CA VAL A 35 -1.45 -6.94 15.04
C VAL A 35 -0.10 -6.89 15.74
N PHE A 36 -0.05 -7.36 16.97
CA PHE A 36 1.17 -7.44 17.76
C PHE A 36 1.58 -8.91 17.86
N ASP A 37 2.86 -9.18 17.73
CA ASP A 37 3.41 -10.49 18.03
C ASP A 37 3.75 -10.64 19.52
N GLU A 38 4.21 -11.84 19.90
CA GLU A 38 4.59 -12.19 21.27
C GLU A 38 5.76 -11.35 21.82
N GLU A 39 6.62 -10.82 20.93
CA GLU A 39 7.72 -9.93 21.31
C GLU A 39 7.23 -8.51 21.63
N GLY A 40 5.97 -8.17 21.30
CA GLY A 40 5.39 -6.84 21.44
C GLY A 40 5.74 -5.91 20.28
N ILE A 41 6.05 -6.46 19.11
CA ILE A 41 6.34 -5.72 17.87
C ILE A 41 5.10 -5.72 16.98
N CYS A 42 4.76 -4.56 16.42
CA CYS A 42 3.59 -4.44 15.56
C CYS A 42 3.85 -4.96 14.13
N SER A 43 2.79 -5.40 13.46
CA SER A 43 2.82 -5.94 12.10
C SER A 43 3.43 -4.96 11.09
N ALA A 44 3.25 -3.64 11.27
CA ALA A 44 3.87 -2.63 10.40
C ALA A 44 5.41 -2.62 10.51
N CYS A 45 5.95 -2.78 11.71
CA CYS A 45 7.40 -2.92 11.90
C CYS A 45 7.91 -4.22 11.27
N ARG A 46 7.20 -5.34 11.41
CA ARG A 46 7.57 -6.61 10.76
C ARG A 46 7.53 -6.51 9.23
N VAL A 47 6.54 -5.83 8.66
CA VAL A 47 6.49 -5.55 7.22
C VAL A 47 7.67 -4.69 6.78
N LYS A 48 8.09 -3.70 7.58
CA LYS A 48 9.29 -2.91 7.28
C LYS A 48 10.54 -3.80 7.21
N GLU A 49 10.74 -4.69 8.18
CA GLU A 49 11.86 -5.66 8.14
C GLU A 49 11.78 -6.59 6.93
N TYR A 50 10.59 -7.07 6.60
CA TYR A 50 10.37 -7.90 5.43
C TYR A 50 10.74 -7.16 4.13
N LYS A 51 10.37 -5.88 4.01
CA LYS A 51 10.70 -5.05 2.84
C LYS A 51 12.20 -4.88 2.62
N ASP A 52 13.00 -4.91 3.68
CA ASP A 52 14.46 -4.82 3.58
C ASP A 52 15.08 -6.12 3.03
N ARG A 53 14.32 -7.23 2.99
CA ARG A 53 14.73 -8.51 2.38
C ARG A 53 14.27 -8.67 0.94
N ILE A 54 13.47 -7.73 0.42
CA ILE A 54 12.97 -7.79 -0.95
C ILE A 54 14.09 -7.31 -1.89
N ASP A 55 14.42 -8.16 -2.87
CA ASP A 55 15.24 -7.74 -4.01
C ASP A 55 14.40 -6.85 -4.94
N TRP A 56 14.49 -5.54 -4.74
CA TRP A 56 13.75 -4.56 -5.53
C TRP A 56 14.19 -4.50 -6.99
N ASN A 57 15.46 -4.81 -7.28
CA ASN A 57 15.94 -4.88 -8.66
C ASN A 57 15.31 -6.06 -9.40
N LYS A 58 15.23 -7.23 -8.75
CA LYS A 58 14.51 -8.38 -9.31
C LYS A 58 13.03 -8.08 -9.51
N ARG A 59 12.37 -7.42 -8.53
CA ARG A 59 10.95 -7.02 -8.66
C ARG A 59 10.73 -6.04 -9.81
N GLU A 60 11.62 -5.08 -9.99
CA GLU A 60 11.55 -4.13 -11.10
C GLU A 60 11.79 -4.83 -12.44
N TRP A 61 12.72 -5.79 -12.50
CA TRP A 61 12.91 -6.62 -13.68
C TRP A 61 11.65 -7.43 -14.02
N GLU A 62 11.04 -8.12 -13.04
CA GLU A 62 9.78 -8.86 -13.20
C GLU A 62 8.65 -7.94 -13.72
N LEU A 63 8.55 -6.72 -13.18
CA LEU A 63 7.59 -5.72 -13.64
C LEU A 63 7.85 -5.31 -15.09
N ASN A 64 9.09 -4.99 -15.45
CA ASN A 64 9.43 -4.60 -16.83
C ASN A 64 9.07 -5.72 -17.82
N GLN A 65 9.37 -6.98 -17.50
CA GLN A 65 9.00 -8.12 -18.34
C GLN A 65 7.49 -8.25 -18.54
N LEU A 66 6.69 -7.96 -17.50
CA LEU A 66 5.23 -7.93 -17.62
C LEU A 66 4.75 -6.76 -18.49
N LEU A 67 5.31 -5.56 -18.28
CA LEU A 67 4.92 -4.38 -19.03
C LEU A 67 5.27 -4.51 -20.52
N ASP A 68 6.43 -5.09 -20.84
CA ASP A 68 6.88 -5.32 -22.23
C ASP A 68 5.92 -6.23 -23.02
N GLN A 69 5.18 -7.12 -22.35
CA GLN A 69 4.16 -7.98 -23.00
C GLN A 69 2.93 -7.18 -23.47
N HIS A 70 2.71 -5.99 -22.93
CA HIS A 70 1.52 -5.19 -23.17
C HIS A 70 1.82 -3.81 -23.78
N ARG A 71 3.06 -3.31 -23.68
CA ARG A 71 3.45 -1.97 -24.14
C ARG A 71 3.19 -1.80 -25.62
N ARG A 72 2.53 -0.70 -25.99
CA ARG A 72 2.22 -0.38 -27.38
C ARG A 72 3.12 0.72 -27.92
N THR A 73 3.41 0.67 -29.22
CA THR A 73 4.28 1.64 -29.91
C THR A 73 3.52 2.61 -30.80
N ASP A 74 2.20 2.45 -30.94
CA ASP A 74 1.33 3.27 -31.79
C ASP A 74 0.71 4.47 -31.06
N GLY A 75 1.05 4.66 -29.78
CA GLY A 75 0.50 5.71 -28.93
C GLY A 75 -0.89 5.44 -28.38
N SER A 76 -1.51 4.29 -28.70
CA SER A 76 -2.76 3.87 -28.07
C SER A 76 -2.53 3.41 -26.63
N TRP A 77 -3.61 3.39 -25.83
CA TRP A 77 -3.56 2.99 -24.43
C TRP A 77 -3.21 1.51 -24.27
N ASP A 78 -2.33 1.21 -23.32
CA ASP A 78 -1.82 -0.14 -23.06
C ASP A 78 -1.99 -0.60 -21.60
N VAL A 79 -2.37 0.32 -20.70
CA VAL A 79 -2.65 0.01 -19.30
C VAL A 79 -3.78 0.90 -18.77
N ILE A 80 -4.67 0.32 -17.96
CA ILE A 80 -5.71 1.06 -17.25
C ILE A 80 -5.19 1.36 -15.84
N VAL A 81 -5.25 2.63 -15.44
CA VAL A 81 -4.94 3.05 -14.07
C VAL A 81 -6.23 3.61 -13.44
N PRO A 82 -6.84 2.88 -12.49
CA PRO A 82 -7.91 3.43 -11.67
C PRO A 82 -7.35 4.63 -10.87
N SER A 83 -7.90 5.82 -11.11
CA SER A 83 -7.39 7.06 -10.56
C SER A 83 -8.50 7.84 -9.87
N SER A 84 -8.33 8.03 -8.56
CA SER A 84 -9.21 8.87 -7.74
C SER A 84 -8.86 10.36 -7.80
N GLY A 85 -7.86 10.75 -8.61
CA GLY A 85 -7.26 12.09 -8.60
C GLY A 85 -6.31 12.35 -7.41
N GLY A 86 -6.06 11.33 -6.57
CA GLY A 86 -5.12 11.41 -5.46
C GLY A 86 -3.66 11.34 -5.90
N LYS A 87 -2.76 11.75 -5.00
CA LYS A 87 -1.31 11.73 -5.24
C LYS A 87 -0.78 10.33 -5.60
N ASP A 88 -1.34 9.28 -4.99
CA ASP A 88 -0.82 7.92 -5.15
C ASP A 88 -1.15 7.36 -6.54
N SER A 89 -2.39 7.55 -7.03
CA SER A 89 -2.75 7.17 -8.40
C SER A 89 -2.05 8.04 -9.44
N GLY A 90 -1.85 9.33 -9.13
CA GLY A 90 -1.04 10.23 -9.94
C GLY A 90 0.42 9.78 -10.06
N PHE A 91 1.02 9.32 -8.96
CA PHE A 91 2.38 8.78 -8.96
C PHE A 91 2.49 7.50 -9.80
N VAL A 92 1.54 6.58 -9.67
CA VAL A 92 1.50 5.35 -10.50
C VAL A 92 1.42 5.70 -11.99
N ALA A 93 0.51 6.60 -12.36
CA ALA A 93 0.37 7.06 -13.75
C ALA A 93 1.67 7.71 -14.27
N HIS A 94 2.29 8.56 -13.45
CA HIS A 94 3.55 9.23 -13.79
C HIS A 94 4.68 8.22 -14.04
N LYS A 95 4.89 7.27 -13.11
CA LYS A 95 5.89 6.21 -13.24
C LYS A 95 5.68 5.40 -14.52
N LEU A 96 4.46 4.95 -14.77
CA LEU A 96 4.11 4.17 -15.97
C LEU A 96 4.42 4.95 -17.25
N LYS A 97 4.06 6.23 -17.32
CA LYS A 97 4.27 7.05 -18.51
C LYS A 97 5.74 7.40 -18.76
N TYR A 98 6.42 7.92 -17.74
CA TYR A 98 7.72 8.59 -17.92
C TYR A 98 8.92 7.70 -17.64
N GLU A 99 8.76 6.65 -16.82
CA GLU A 99 9.86 5.75 -16.49
C GLU A 99 9.72 4.40 -17.19
N TYR A 100 8.50 3.87 -17.31
CA TYR A 100 8.26 2.57 -17.94
C TYR A 100 7.75 2.64 -19.40
N GLY A 101 7.62 3.84 -19.96
CA GLY A 101 7.27 4.05 -21.38
C GLY A 101 5.88 3.52 -21.78
N MET A 102 4.96 3.36 -20.84
CA MET A 102 3.58 2.93 -21.08
C MET A 102 2.69 4.12 -21.45
N ASN A 103 1.51 3.84 -22.00
CA ASN A 103 0.45 4.81 -22.27
C ASN A 103 -0.77 4.52 -21.37
N PRO A 104 -0.80 5.08 -20.14
CA PRO A 104 -1.88 4.83 -19.20
C PRO A 104 -3.17 5.57 -19.57
N LEU A 105 -4.28 4.83 -19.58
CA LEU A 105 -5.63 5.39 -19.56
C LEU A 105 -6.10 5.53 -18.10
N LEU A 106 -6.34 6.76 -17.65
CA LEU A 106 -6.81 7.03 -16.30
C LEU A 106 -8.33 6.95 -16.26
N VAL A 107 -8.88 6.10 -15.39
CA VAL A 107 -10.32 5.89 -15.24
C VAL A 107 -10.76 6.13 -13.81
N THR A 108 -11.97 6.67 -13.62
CA THR A 108 -12.57 6.94 -12.30
C THR A 108 -13.81 6.09 -12.06
#